data_AF-A0A7W0PQF3-F1
#
_entry.id   AF-A0A7W0PQF3-F1
#
_cell.length_a   1.000
_cell.length_b   1.000
_cell.length_c   1.000
_cell.angle_alpha   90.00
_cell.angle_beta   90.00
_cell.angle_gamma   90.00
#
_symmetry.space_group_name_H-M   'P 1'
#
loop_
_entity.id
_entity.type
_entity.pdbx_description
1 polymer ?
#
loop_
_entity_poly.entity_id
_entity_poly.type
_entity_poly.pdbx_seq_one_letter_code
_entity_poly.pdbx_strand_id
1 'polypeptide(L)' 'FVDSTAVVENAIIGPYASVGPRAIIRDAVVRDCVIEADAFVNGVVLEHSVIGRSASIGGTPNQLNVADSTKVRV' A
#
# COMPACT_ATOMS: atom_id res chain seq x y z
N PHE A 1 -6.57 3.90 9.82
CA PHE A 1 -7.96 3.95 9.30
C PHE A 1 -8.02 3.14 8.02
N VAL A 2 -9.04 2.31 7.83
CA VAL A 2 -9.24 1.53 6.60
C VAL A 2 -10.66 1.79 6.12
N ASP A 3 -10.82 2.31 4.90
CA ASP A 3 -12.14 2.53 4.31
C ASP A 3 -12.90 1.20 4.14
N SER A 4 -14.20 1.23 4.39
CA SER A 4 -15.06 0.03 4.30
C SER A 4 -15.10 -0.64 2.92
N THR A 5 -14.74 0.10 1.87
CA THR A 5 -14.71 -0.42 0.49
C THR A 5 -13.32 -0.92 0.07
N ALA A 6 -12.31 -0.76 0.93
CA ALA A 6 -10.98 -1.30 0.68
C ALA A 6 -10.97 -2.83 0.82
N VAL A 7 -10.16 -3.49 0.03
CA VAL A 7 -9.94 -4.94 0.08
C VAL A 7 -8.55 -5.20 0.64
N VAL A 8 -8.48 -5.94 1.73
CA VAL A 8 -7.22 -6.33 2.40
C VAL A 8 -7.21 -7.85 2.50
N GLU A 9 -6.33 -8.50 1.74
CA GLU A 9 -6.26 -9.97 1.64
C GLU A 9 -4.81 -10.43 1.86
N ASN A 10 -4.60 -11.41 2.75
CA ASN A 10 -3.25 -11.89 3.11
C ASN A 10 -2.25 -10.75 3.40
N ALA A 11 -2.70 -9.72 4.11
CA ALA A 11 -1.92 -8.51 4.34
C ALA A 11 -2.02 -8.03 5.79
N ILE A 12 -1.01 -7.30 6.22
CA ILE A 12 -0.94 -6.70 7.56
C ILE A 12 -1.01 -5.18 7.41
N ILE A 13 -2.00 -4.57 8.04
CA ILE A 13 -2.10 -3.11 8.18
C ILE A 13 -1.62 -2.72 9.58
N GLY A 14 -0.41 -2.20 9.64
CA GLY A 14 0.24 -1.72 10.86
C GLY A 14 -0.21 -0.31 11.29
N PRO A 15 0.31 0.17 12.42
CA PRO A 15 -0.01 1.48 12.98
C PRO A 15 0.21 2.62 12.01
N TYR A 16 -0.54 3.71 12.21
CA TYR A 16 -0.44 4.96 11.44
C TYR A 16 -0.68 4.83 9.92
N ALA A 17 -1.21 3.69 9.46
CA ALA A 17 -1.66 3.55 8.08
C ALA A 17 -3.08 4.12 7.86
N SER A 18 -3.28 4.78 6.73
CA SER A 18 -4.60 5.11 6.19
C SER A 18 -4.81 4.46 4.83
N VAL A 19 -5.95 3.81 4.63
CA VAL A 19 -6.31 3.12 3.38
C VAL A 19 -7.60 3.70 2.85
N GLY A 20 -7.54 4.26 1.64
CA GLY A 20 -8.64 4.94 0.98
C GLY A 20 -9.65 4.01 0.29
N PRO A 21 -10.75 4.57 -0.23
CA PRO A 21 -11.82 3.80 -0.84
C PRO A 21 -11.37 2.95 -2.03
N ARG A 22 -11.87 1.72 -2.12
CA ARG A 22 -11.59 0.77 -3.21
C ARG A 22 -10.11 0.43 -3.43
N ALA A 23 -9.22 0.81 -2.50
CA ALA A 23 -7.85 0.35 -2.53
C ALA A 23 -7.81 -1.17 -2.31
N ILE A 24 -6.87 -1.84 -2.97
CA ILE A 24 -6.69 -3.29 -2.91
C ILE A 24 -5.27 -3.57 -2.44
N ILE A 25 -5.14 -4.25 -1.31
CA ILE A 25 -3.85 -4.59 -0.68
C ILE A 25 -3.78 -6.11 -0.54
N ARG A 26 -2.79 -6.72 -1.18
CA ARG A 26 -2.57 -8.17 -1.21
C ARG A 26 -1.14 -8.53 -0.87
N ASP A 27 -0.96 -9.62 -0.13
CA ASP A 27 0.37 -10.22 0.10
C ASP A 27 1.40 -9.18 0.61
N ALA A 28 0.97 -8.26 1.47
CA ALA A 28 1.72 -7.04 1.79
C ALA A 28 1.71 -6.68 3.27
N VAL A 29 2.72 -5.91 3.69
CA VAL A 29 2.77 -5.30 5.03
C VAL A 29 2.83 -3.79 4.84
N VAL A 30 1.88 -3.05 5.44
CA VAL A 30 1.77 -1.60 5.28
C VAL A 30 1.74 -0.94 6.65
N ARG A 31 2.66 -0.04 6.97
CA ARG A 31 2.67 0.72 8.23
C ARG A 31 3.16 2.15 8.00
N ASP A 32 2.67 3.10 8.78
CA ASP A 32 3.02 4.52 8.63
C ASP A 32 2.96 4.99 7.17
N CYS A 33 1.83 4.69 6.51
CA CYS A 33 1.61 4.93 5.08
C CYS A 33 0.24 5.56 4.82
N VAL A 34 0.15 6.33 3.74
CA VAL A 34 -1.13 6.78 3.18
C VAL A 34 -1.36 6.09 1.85
N ILE A 35 -2.44 5.32 1.73
CA ILE A 35 -2.86 4.67 0.49
C ILE A 35 -4.14 5.35 0.02
N GLU A 36 -4.11 6.02 -1.12
CA GLU A 36 -5.26 6.72 -1.69
C GLU A 36 -6.24 5.78 -2.41
N ALA A 37 -7.35 6.34 -2.89
CA ALA A 37 -8.42 5.60 -3.54
C ALA A 37 -7.95 4.84 -4.79
N ASP A 38 -8.55 3.68 -5.05
CA ASP A 38 -8.30 2.86 -6.25
C ASP A 38 -6.85 2.37 -6.42
N ALA A 39 -6.00 2.50 -5.40
CA ALA A 39 -4.62 2.01 -5.45
C ALA A 39 -4.57 0.47 -5.37
N PHE A 40 -3.60 -0.13 -6.07
CA PHE A 40 -3.32 -1.57 -6.03
C PHE A 40 -1.93 -1.81 -5.46
N VAL A 41 -1.85 -2.56 -4.36
CA VAL A 41 -0.59 -2.89 -3.66
C VAL A 41 -0.50 -4.41 -3.55
N ASN A 42 0.56 -5.02 -4.09
CA ASN A 42 0.70 -6.47 -4.11
C ASN A 42 2.13 -6.97 -3.88
N GLY A 43 2.36 -7.83 -2.89
CA GLY A 43 3.64 -8.54 -2.72
C GLY A 43 4.78 -7.68 -2.17
N VAL A 44 4.47 -6.65 -1.37
CA VAL A 44 5.44 -5.61 -0.98
C VAL A 44 5.34 -5.24 0.50
N VAL A 45 6.43 -4.72 1.06
CA VAL A 45 6.45 -4.07 2.38
C VAL A 45 6.54 -2.56 2.17
N LEU A 46 5.60 -1.81 2.75
CA LEU A 46 5.52 -0.35 2.69
C LEU A 46 5.66 0.25 4.09
N GLU A 47 6.59 1.19 4.22
CA GLU A 47 6.81 2.00 5.40
C GLU A 47 7.11 3.45 4.99
N HIS A 48 6.65 4.43 5.77
CA HIS A 48 6.89 5.86 5.56
C HIS A 48 6.58 6.34 4.12
N SER A 49 5.47 5.86 3.53
CA SER A 49 5.17 6.01 2.10
C SER A 49 3.78 6.58 1.80
N VAL A 50 3.64 7.24 0.66
CA VAL A 50 2.35 7.72 0.13
C VAL A 50 2.09 7.11 -1.24
N ILE A 51 1.07 6.28 -1.33
CA ILE A 51 0.61 5.64 -2.56
C ILE A 51 -0.55 6.45 -3.10
N GLY A 52 -0.35 7.06 -4.28
CA GLY A 52 -1.33 7.93 -4.91
C GLY A 52 -2.53 7.20 -5.50
N ARG A 53 -3.57 7.96 -5.81
CA ARG A 53 -4.80 7.45 -6.43
C ARG A 53 -4.51 6.67 -7.71
N SER A 54 -5.16 5.51 -7.86
CA SER A 54 -5.00 4.61 -9.01
C SER A 54 -3.56 4.11 -9.25
N ALA A 55 -2.64 4.31 -8.31
CA ALA A 55 -1.28 3.79 -8.44
C ALA A 55 -1.27 2.27 -8.30
N SER A 56 -0.46 1.60 -9.12
CA SER A 56 -0.25 0.15 -9.04
C SER A 56 1.18 -0.12 -8.63
N ILE A 57 1.35 -0.68 -7.43
CA ILE A 57 2.63 -1.08 -6.85
C ILE A 57 2.64 -2.60 -6.72
N GLY A 58 3.65 -3.23 -7.27
CA GLY A 58 3.85 -4.66 -7.11
C GLY A 58 5.30 -5.06 -7.20
N GLY A 59 5.65 -6.18 -6.57
CA GLY A 59 6.98 -6.76 -6.64
C GLY A 59 6.97 -8.21 -6.18
N THR A 60 7.97 -8.98 -6.58
CA THR A 60 8.29 -10.25 -5.92
C THR A 60 8.97 -9.97 -4.58
N PRO A 61 8.78 -10.81 -3.54
CA PRO A 61 9.34 -10.60 -2.19
C PRO A 61 10.85 -10.29 -2.13
N ASN A 62 11.60 -10.62 -3.18
CA ASN A 62 13.05 -10.44 -3.28
C ASN A 62 13.52 -9.15 -4.00
N GLN A 63 12.63 -8.28 -4.50
CA GLN A 63 13.05 -7.17 -5.38
C GLN A 63 12.52 -5.77 -5.07
N LEU A 64 11.74 -5.56 -4.00
CA LEU A 64 11.22 -4.23 -3.71
C LEU A 64 11.66 -3.71 -2.34
N ASN A 65 12.93 -3.26 -2.27
CA ASN A 65 13.39 -2.31 -1.26
C ASN A 65 12.87 -0.91 -1.63
N VAL A 66 11.57 -0.67 -1.47
CA VAL A 66 11.03 0.70 -1.34
C VAL A 66 11.07 1.05 0.15
N ALA A 67 12.29 1.14 0.66
CA ALA A 67 12.58 1.81 1.91
C ALA A 67 13.14 3.18 1.52
N ASP A 68 12.56 4.23 2.09
CA ASP A 68 12.85 5.64 1.88
C ASP A 68 12.18 6.31 0.66
N SER A 69 11.07 7.00 0.99
CA SER A 69 10.66 8.27 0.37
C SER A 69 10.35 8.26 -1.13
N THR A 70 9.85 7.16 -1.70
CA THR A 70 9.48 7.17 -3.13
C THR A 70 8.03 7.61 -3.31
N LYS A 71 7.83 8.87 -3.74
CA LYS A 71 6.59 9.30 -4.40
C LYS A 71 6.56 8.64 -5.78
N VAL A 72 5.93 7.47 -5.89
CA VAL A 72 5.64 6.88 -7.21
C VAL A 72 4.52 7.71 -7.85
N ARG A 73 4.87 8.51 -8.85
CA ARG A 73 3.91 9.12 -9.77
C ARG A 73 3.99 8.36 -11.08
N VAL A 74 2.93 7.62 -11.39
CA VAL A 74 2.63 7.13 -12.74
C VAL A 74 1.73 8.13 -13.44
#